data_AF-A0A935WAC1-F1
#
_entry.id   AF-A0A935WAC1-F1
#
_cell.length_a   1.000
_cell.length_b   1.000
_cell.length_c   1.000
_cell.angle_alpha   90.00
_cell.angle_beta   90.00
_cell.angle_gamma   90.00
#
_symmetry.space_group_name_H-M   'P 1'
#
loop_
_entity.id
_entity.type
_entity.pdbx_description
1 polymer ?
#
loop_
_entity_poly.entity_id
_entity_poly.type
_entity_poly.pdbx_seq_one_letter_code
_entity_poly.pdbx_strand_id
1 'polypeptide(L)'
;MSKEITKSQKSGWTILFSNVAFMLISIAIFIYGIVMLSRWHTDGGGFVLALGIILFLISFLLFFGFFTVEPNEAIVLILFGKYVGTEKTIGFRWANPFYTKKKISLRVRNFNSEKLKVNDQKGNPIEISAVVVWKVTDTAEAVFEVDDYLNYVHVQSESAIRHLATSYPYDNSEGNELSLRSSIDEVSEHLQKEIHNRVSAAGVTVLEARINHLAYSPEIAQAMLQRQQAEAIIAARQKIVEGAVSMVEMALERLKKQNVIDLDEERKAAMVSNLMVVLCSDRATQPVINAGSLY
;
A
#
# COMPACT_ATOMS: atom_id res chain seq x y z
N MET A 1 -13.55 18.65 -7.52
CA MET A 1 -12.75 17.90 -8.52
C MET A 1 -11.92 18.85 -9.35
N SER A 2 -10.86 19.36 -8.75
CA SER A 2 -9.83 20.11 -9.43
C SER A 2 -8.88 19.12 -10.11
N LYS A 3 -9.27 18.56 -11.27
CA LYS A 3 -8.39 17.67 -12.04
C LYS A 3 -7.12 18.42 -12.43
N GLU A 4 -5.97 17.76 -12.29
CA GLU A 4 -4.68 18.35 -12.59
C GLU A 4 -4.60 18.93 -14.02
N ILE A 5 -4.21 20.20 -14.13
CA ILE A 5 -3.93 20.85 -15.41
C ILE A 5 -2.42 21.00 -15.50
N THR A 6 -1.79 20.20 -16.37
CA THR A 6 -0.36 20.33 -16.64
C THR A 6 -0.12 21.51 -17.56
N LYS A 7 0.63 22.50 -17.09
CA LYS A 7 0.98 23.68 -17.88
C LYS A 7 2.49 23.80 -17.93
N SER A 8 3.07 23.46 -19.09
CA SER A 8 4.49 23.66 -19.33
C SER A 8 4.78 25.16 -19.48
N GLN A 9 5.55 25.68 -18.54
CA GLN A 9 6.04 27.05 -18.51
C GLN A 9 7.27 27.19 -19.40
N LYS A 10 7.45 28.41 -19.90
CA LYS A 10 8.59 28.80 -20.74
C LYS A 10 9.92 28.48 -20.04
N SER A 11 10.93 28.15 -20.84
CA SER A 11 12.29 27.88 -20.34
C SER A 11 12.81 29.09 -19.57
N GLY A 12 13.22 28.86 -18.32
CA GLY A 12 13.74 29.91 -17.44
C GLY A 12 14.98 30.58 -18.02
N TRP A 13 15.79 29.86 -18.81
CA TRP A 13 16.97 30.41 -19.48
C TRP A 13 16.61 31.48 -20.50
N THR A 14 15.60 31.23 -21.35
CA THR A 14 15.16 32.20 -22.36
C THR A 14 14.62 33.48 -21.73
N ILE A 15 13.91 33.35 -20.61
CA ILE A 15 13.36 34.49 -19.88
C ILE A 15 14.45 35.21 -19.09
N LEU A 16 15.45 34.49 -18.58
CA LEU A 16 16.59 35.08 -17.90
C LEU A 16 17.40 35.97 -18.86
N PHE A 17 17.78 35.47 -20.03
CA PHE A 17 18.49 36.31 -21.02
C PHE A 17 17.64 37.49 -21.50
N SER A 18 16.35 37.27 -21.74
CA SER A 18 15.42 38.35 -22.11
C SER A 18 15.29 39.40 -21.00
N ASN A 19 15.25 38.99 -19.74
CA ASN A 19 15.12 39.89 -18.61
C ASN A 19 16.41 40.67 -18.35
N VAL A 20 17.57 40.03 -18.45
CA VAL A 20 18.87 40.71 -18.36
C VAL A 20 19.02 41.74 -19.47
N ALA A 21 18.64 41.42 -20.72
CA ALA A 21 18.65 42.39 -21.81
C ALA A 21 17.69 43.56 -21.54
N PHE A 22 16.49 43.29 -21.03
CA PHE A 22 15.52 44.31 -20.65
C PHE A 22 16.03 45.23 -19.52
N MET A 23 16.72 44.66 -18.53
CA MET A 23 17.37 45.40 -17.46
C MET A 23 18.44 46.34 -17.99
N LEU A 24 19.30 45.87 -18.91
CA LEU A 24 20.31 46.73 -19.55
C LEU A 24 19.69 47.88 -20.34
N ILE A 25 18.60 47.62 -21.07
CA ILE A 25 17.85 48.65 -21.81
C ILE A 25 17.26 49.68 -20.83
N SER A 26 16.68 49.25 -19.71
CA SER A 26 16.14 50.19 -18.71
C SER A 26 17.22 51.09 -18.10
N ILE A 27 18.42 50.53 -17.87
CA ILE A 27 19.57 51.30 -17.35
C ILE A 27 20.05 52.31 -18.40
N ALA A 28 20.10 51.92 -19.68
CA ALA A 28 20.46 52.84 -20.77
C ALA A 28 19.45 53.99 -20.91
N ILE A 29 18.15 53.71 -20.81
CA ILE A 29 17.08 54.74 -20.83
C ILE A 29 17.20 55.66 -19.62
N PHE A 30 17.49 55.10 -18.44
CA PHE A 30 17.70 55.88 -17.21
C PHE A 30 18.89 56.84 -17.35
N ILE A 31 20.04 56.37 -17.85
CA ILE A 31 21.23 57.20 -18.09
C ILE A 31 20.94 58.27 -19.16
N TYR A 32 20.26 57.89 -20.24
CA TYR A 32 19.88 58.83 -21.30
C TYR A 32 18.95 59.93 -20.78
N GLY A 33 18.00 59.60 -19.91
CA GLY A 33 17.13 60.57 -19.24
C GLY A 33 17.92 61.59 -18.41
N ILE A 34 18.94 61.14 -17.66
CA ILE A 34 19.82 62.03 -16.87
C ILE A 34 20.64 62.97 -17.78
N VAL A 35 21.18 62.45 -18.88
CA VAL A 35 21.97 63.26 -19.83
C VAL A 35 21.08 64.28 -20.56
N MET A 36 19.84 63.90 -20.91
CA MET A 36 18.89 64.78 -21.58
C MET A 36 18.45 65.93 -20.65
N LEU A 37 18.17 65.62 -19.38
CA LEU A 37 17.78 66.60 -18.36
C LEU A 37 18.92 67.61 -18.09
N SER A 38 20.17 67.13 -18.02
CA SER A 38 21.34 67.97 -17.70
C SER A 38 21.85 68.83 -18.86
N ARG A 39 21.80 68.33 -20.11
CA ARG A 39 22.35 69.05 -21.28
C ARG A 39 21.34 69.94 -22.00
N TRP A 40 20.06 69.55 -22.07
CA TRP A 40 19.10 70.17 -23.00
C TRP A 40 17.93 70.87 -22.29
N HIS A 41 17.85 70.80 -20.95
CA HIS A 41 16.82 71.45 -20.11
C HIS A 41 15.38 71.28 -20.67
N THR A 42 15.10 70.15 -21.31
CA THR A 42 13.83 69.89 -21.98
C THR A 42 12.87 69.21 -21.01
N ASP A 43 11.62 69.67 -20.93
CA ASP A 43 10.58 69.10 -20.04
C ASP A 43 10.34 67.60 -20.25
N GLY A 44 10.68 67.07 -21.43
CA GLY A 44 10.62 65.64 -21.75
C GLY A 44 11.62 64.75 -20.99
N GLY A 45 12.73 65.31 -20.48
CA GLY A 45 13.77 64.53 -19.80
C GLY A 45 13.27 63.86 -18.51
N GLY A 46 12.36 64.50 -17.78
CA GLY A 46 11.76 63.94 -16.56
C GLY A 46 10.88 62.71 -16.85
N PHE A 47 10.11 62.72 -17.94
CA PHE A 47 9.29 61.59 -18.35
C PHE A 47 10.13 60.36 -18.73
N VAL A 48 11.24 60.58 -19.45
CA VAL A 48 12.16 59.49 -19.85
C VAL A 48 12.86 58.88 -18.63
N LEU A 49 13.24 59.71 -17.65
CA LEU A 49 13.79 59.28 -16.37
C LEU A 49 12.80 58.42 -15.56
N ALA A 50 11.56 58.89 -15.42
CA ALA A 50 10.51 58.15 -14.72
C ALA A 50 10.21 56.81 -15.40
N LEU A 51 10.17 56.78 -16.73
CA LEU A 51 9.97 55.55 -17.51
C LEU A 51 11.12 54.55 -17.28
N GLY A 52 12.37 55.01 -17.26
CA GLY A 52 13.54 54.17 -16.97
C GLY A 52 13.46 53.52 -15.58
N ILE A 53 13.05 54.28 -14.56
CA ILE A 53 12.86 53.77 -13.19
C ILE A 53 11.76 52.70 -13.13
N ILE A 54 10.61 52.96 -13.76
CA ILE A 54 9.49 52.01 -13.79
C ILE A 54 9.89 50.71 -14.49
N LEU A 55 10.55 50.80 -15.65
CA LEU A 55 11.03 49.62 -16.38
C LEU A 55 12.05 48.82 -15.56
N PHE A 56 12.94 49.51 -14.85
CA PHE A 56 13.91 48.87 -13.97
C PHE A 56 13.24 48.12 -12.82
N LEU A 57 12.26 48.75 -12.16
CA LEU A 57 11.48 48.12 -11.09
C LEU A 57 10.70 46.89 -11.58
N ILE A 58 10.11 46.96 -12.77
CA ILE A 58 9.43 45.82 -13.40
C ILE A 58 10.43 44.71 -13.70
N SER A 59 11.61 45.03 -14.25
CA SER A 59 12.65 44.03 -14.52
C SER A 59 13.09 43.33 -13.24
N PHE A 60 13.28 44.10 -12.16
CA PHE A 60 13.66 43.57 -10.85
C PHE A 60 12.59 42.61 -10.29
N LEU A 61 11.31 42.97 -10.40
CA LEU A 61 10.21 42.12 -9.93
C LEU A 61 10.15 40.77 -10.69
N LEU A 62 10.44 40.78 -11.98
CA LEU A 62 10.41 39.59 -12.83
C LEU A 62 11.48 38.54 -12.42
N PHE A 63 12.57 38.94 -11.74
CA PHE A 63 13.56 37.99 -11.22
C PHE A 63 13.01 37.07 -10.12
N PHE A 64 12.00 37.51 -9.34
CA PHE A 64 11.38 36.64 -8.33
C PHE A 64 10.53 35.50 -8.93
N GLY A 65 10.27 35.57 -10.24
CA GLY A 65 9.50 34.57 -10.97
C GLY A 65 10.23 33.24 -11.21
N PHE A 66 11.55 33.20 -11.10
CA PHE A 66 12.35 32.00 -11.38
C PHE A 66 12.18 30.90 -10.32
N PHE A 67 12.27 29.64 -10.74
CA PHE A 67 12.33 28.47 -9.87
C PHE A 67 12.89 27.27 -10.64
N THR A 68 13.32 26.25 -9.89
CA THR A 68 13.82 24.98 -10.46
C THR A 68 12.91 23.83 -10.06
N VAL A 69 12.63 22.96 -11.02
CA VAL A 69 11.89 21.71 -10.82
C VAL A 69 12.86 20.55 -10.91
N GLU A 70 12.98 19.78 -9.82
CA GLU A 70 13.79 18.57 -9.78
C GLU A 70 13.09 17.37 -10.45
N PRO A 71 13.83 16.31 -10.83
CA PRO A 71 13.23 15.04 -11.22
C PRO A 71 12.33 14.46 -10.11
N ASN A 72 11.16 13.94 -10.50
CA ASN A 72 10.13 13.44 -9.59
C ASN A 72 9.63 14.48 -8.57
N GLU A 73 9.67 15.76 -8.93
CA GLU A 73 9.07 16.85 -8.19
C GLU A 73 8.05 17.57 -9.09
N ALA A 74 7.00 18.10 -8.47
CA ALA A 74 6.00 18.92 -9.12
C ALA A 74 5.77 20.19 -8.33
N ILE A 75 5.47 21.28 -9.03
CA ILE A 75 5.19 22.57 -8.42
C ILE A 75 3.77 22.99 -8.78
N VAL A 76 2.93 23.09 -7.76
CA VAL A 76 1.56 23.60 -7.86
C VAL A 76 1.61 25.12 -7.83
N LEU A 77 1.05 25.75 -8.86
CA LEU A 77 1.02 27.21 -9.04
C LEU A 77 -0.37 27.75 -8.69
N ILE A 78 -0.40 28.70 -7.76
CA ILE A 78 -1.61 29.35 -7.27
C ILE A 78 -1.50 30.85 -7.48
N LEU A 79 -2.54 31.48 -8.05
CA LEU A 79 -2.63 32.93 -8.19
C LEU A 79 -3.83 33.43 -7.40
N PHE A 80 -3.59 34.24 -6.36
CA PHE A 80 -4.65 34.84 -5.53
C PHE A 80 -5.75 33.84 -5.11
N GLY A 81 -5.33 32.64 -4.67
CA GLY A 81 -6.24 31.58 -4.23
C GLY A 81 -6.85 30.72 -5.35
N LYS A 82 -6.64 31.06 -6.63
CA LYS A 82 -7.06 30.23 -7.77
C LYS A 82 -5.94 29.30 -8.21
N TYR A 83 -6.27 28.02 -8.39
CA TYR A 83 -5.36 27.05 -9.02
C TYR A 83 -5.15 27.40 -10.50
N VAL A 84 -3.90 27.59 -10.89
CA VAL A 84 -3.52 27.95 -12.28
C VAL A 84 -3.04 26.74 -13.06
N GLY A 85 -2.39 25.80 -12.37
CA GLY A 85 -1.86 24.57 -12.97
C GLY A 85 -0.68 24.00 -12.18
N THR A 86 -0.21 22.84 -12.62
CA THR A 86 0.97 22.17 -12.06
C THR A 86 2.07 22.11 -13.12
N GLU A 87 3.30 22.44 -12.71
CA GLU A 87 4.50 22.26 -13.50
C GLU A 87 5.24 20.99 -13.08
N LYS A 88 5.48 20.08 -14.03
CA LYS A 88 6.27 18.84 -13.84
C LYS A 88 7.52 18.79 -14.72
N THR A 89 7.69 19.75 -15.63
CA THR A 89 8.83 19.71 -16.57
C THR A 89 10.12 20.10 -15.85
N ILE A 90 11.07 19.17 -15.86
CA ILE A 90 12.37 19.30 -15.20
C ILE A 90 13.11 20.52 -15.74
N GLY A 91 13.86 21.16 -14.85
CA GLY A 91 14.82 22.21 -15.18
C GLY A 91 14.48 23.57 -14.61
N PHE A 92 15.20 24.58 -15.11
CA PHE A 92 15.03 25.97 -14.70
C PHE A 92 13.87 26.60 -15.45
N ARG A 93 12.88 27.10 -14.71
CA ARG A 93 11.61 27.62 -15.24
C ARG A 93 11.32 28.99 -14.67
N TRP A 94 10.43 29.70 -15.35
CA TRP A 94 9.93 30.99 -14.89
C TRP A 94 8.41 30.95 -14.88
N ALA A 95 7.82 31.49 -13.83
CA ALA A 95 6.41 31.80 -13.79
C ALA A 95 6.19 33.19 -13.19
N ASN A 96 4.96 33.67 -13.24
CA ASN A 96 4.61 34.98 -12.71
C ASN A 96 5.06 35.10 -11.23
N PRO A 97 5.80 36.16 -10.84
CA PRO A 97 6.24 36.36 -9.45
C PRO A 97 5.11 36.40 -8.43
N PHE A 98 3.87 36.73 -8.86
CA PHE A 98 2.68 36.70 -7.99
C PHE A 98 2.14 35.29 -7.73
N TYR A 99 2.71 34.24 -8.32
CA TYR A 99 2.30 32.88 -8.04
C TYR A 99 2.90 32.35 -6.74
N THR A 100 2.05 31.80 -5.88
CA THR A 100 2.50 30.93 -4.80
C THR A 100 2.89 29.59 -5.41
N LYS A 101 4.12 29.15 -5.10
CA LYS A 101 4.74 27.92 -5.62
C LYS A 101 4.78 26.90 -4.49
N LYS A 102 3.93 25.86 -4.53
CA LYS A 102 3.98 24.75 -3.57
C LYS A 102 4.68 23.54 -4.20
N LYS A 103 5.78 23.09 -3.59
CA LYS A 103 6.56 21.93 -4.03
C LYS A 103 5.95 20.64 -3.49
N ILE A 104 5.82 19.63 -4.35
CA ILE A 104 5.33 18.30 -3.99
C ILE A 104 6.25 17.26 -4.60
N SER A 105 6.64 16.29 -3.78
CA SER A 105 7.39 15.14 -4.25
C SER A 105 6.46 14.12 -4.91
N LEU A 106 6.79 13.70 -6.13
CA LEU A 106 6.16 12.59 -6.85
C LEU A 106 6.92 11.27 -6.61
N ARG A 107 7.95 11.28 -5.75
CA ARG A 107 8.74 10.08 -5.45
C ARG A 107 7.89 9.05 -4.75
N VAL A 108 8.20 7.78 -5.00
CA VAL A 108 7.58 6.65 -4.29
C VAL A 108 7.98 6.71 -2.82
N ARG A 109 7.00 6.53 -1.93
CA ARG A 109 7.17 6.52 -0.48
C ARG A 109 6.62 5.21 0.04
N ASN A 110 7.27 4.70 1.07
CA ASN A 110 6.73 3.61 1.87
C ASN A 110 6.49 4.15 3.29
N PHE A 111 5.52 3.55 3.97
CA PHE A 111 5.45 3.60 5.42
C PHE A 111 5.01 2.23 5.94
N ASN A 112 5.43 1.94 7.17
CA ASN A 112 4.98 0.79 7.91
C ASN A 112 3.91 1.25 8.89
N SER A 113 2.75 0.61 8.90
CA SER A 113 1.77 0.85 9.94
C SER A 113 2.31 0.38 11.28
N GLU A 114 1.84 1.00 12.36
CA GLU A 114 2.05 0.46 13.70
C GLU A 114 1.34 -0.88 13.87
N LYS A 115 1.74 -1.65 14.90
CA LYS A 115 1.08 -2.90 15.26
C LYS A 115 -0.26 -2.59 15.90
N LEU A 116 -1.33 -2.99 15.23
CA LEU A 116 -2.69 -2.78 15.72
C LEU A 116 -3.20 -4.06 16.36
N LYS A 117 -3.68 -3.94 17.60
CA LYS A 117 -4.45 -5.02 18.25
C LYS A 117 -5.91 -4.90 17.85
N VAL A 118 -6.38 -5.87 17.07
CA VAL A 118 -7.74 -5.93 16.52
C VAL A 118 -8.28 -7.34 16.63
N ASN A 119 -9.59 -7.51 16.52
CA ASN A 119 -10.18 -8.83 16.47
C ASN A 119 -10.32 -9.29 15.02
N ASP A 120 -10.02 -10.56 14.77
CA ASP A 120 -10.33 -11.21 13.50
C ASP A 120 -11.85 -11.41 13.33
N GLN A 121 -12.27 -11.91 12.17
CA GLN A 121 -13.69 -12.24 11.91
C GLN A 121 -14.30 -13.21 12.95
N LYS A 122 -13.49 -14.11 13.53
CA LYS A 122 -13.90 -15.10 14.54
C LYS A 122 -13.83 -14.56 15.97
N GLY A 123 -13.48 -13.29 16.16
CA GLY A 123 -13.35 -12.63 17.47
C GLY A 123 -12.04 -12.91 18.20
N ASN A 124 -11.07 -13.57 17.57
CA ASN A 124 -9.75 -13.79 18.16
C ASN A 124 -8.95 -12.48 18.12
N PRO A 125 -8.36 -12.03 19.24
CA PRO A 125 -7.47 -10.87 19.24
C PRO A 125 -6.16 -11.21 18.51
N ILE A 126 -5.82 -10.39 17.53
CA ILE A 126 -4.64 -10.50 16.68
C ILE A 126 -3.88 -9.18 16.65
N GLU A 127 -2.56 -9.27 16.45
CA GLU A 127 -1.72 -8.14 16.09
C GLU A 127 -1.46 -8.16 14.57
N ILE A 128 -1.83 -7.07 13.90
CA ILE A 128 -1.65 -6.91 12.46
C ILE A 128 -0.91 -5.60 12.16
N SER A 129 0.02 -5.64 11.21
CA SER A 129 0.57 -4.45 10.57
C SER A 129 0.79 -4.69 9.08
N ALA A 130 0.80 -3.59 8.32
CA ALA A 130 1.00 -3.61 6.89
C ALA A 130 2.06 -2.58 6.46
N VAL A 131 2.74 -2.88 5.36
CA VAL A 131 3.56 -1.93 4.61
C VAL A 131 2.75 -1.44 3.42
N VAL A 132 2.72 -0.12 3.22
CA VAL A 132 2.01 0.50 2.12
C VAL A 132 2.99 1.35 1.32
N VAL A 133 3.08 1.07 0.02
CA VAL A 133 3.91 1.78 -0.95
C VAL A 133 3.00 2.62 -1.83
N TRP A 134 3.25 3.91 -1.89
CA TRP A 134 2.38 4.85 -2.60
C TRP A 134 3.16 6.03 -3.18
N LYS A 135 2.51 6.76 -4.10
CA LYS A 135 3.04 8.00 -4.68
C LYS A 135 1.91 8.97 -4.99
N VAL A 136 2.22 10.27 -4.98
CA VAL A 136 1.28 11.30 -5.45
C VAL A 136 1.21 11.24 -6.98
N THR A 137 -0.01 11.16 -7.51
CA THR A 137 -0.25 11.15 -8.97
C THR A 137 -0.89 12.46 -9.42
N ASP A 138 -1.96 12.87 -8.73
CA ASP A 138 -2.60 14.18 -8.90
C ASP A 138 -2.13 15.13 -7.79
N THR A 139 -1.41 16.17 -8.19
CA THR A 139 -0.85 17.16 -7.26
C THR A 139 -1.85 18.21 -6.81
N ALA A 140 -2.90 18.45 -7.60
CA ALA A 140 -3.94 19.41 -7.26
C ALA A 140 -4.81 18.83 -6.15
N GLU A 141 -5.29 17.59 -6.32
CA GLU A 141 -6.07 16.89 -5.31
C GLU A 141 -5.28 16.77 -3.99
N ALA A 142 -3.99 16.41 -4.06
CA ALA A 142 -3.13 16.27 -2.89
C ALA A 142 -2.89 17.58 -2.10
N VAL A 143 -3.10 18.75 -2.70
CA VAL A 143 -2.92 20.07 -2.04
C VAL A 143 -4.23 20.72 -1.62
N PHE A 144 -5.32 20.45 -2.35
CA PHE A 144 -6.57 21.19 -2.19
C PHE A 144 -7.71 20.37 -1.60
N GLU A 145 -7.72 19.05 -1.80
CA GLU A 145 -8.80 18.19 -1.27
C GLU A 145 -8.49 17.71 0.15
N VAL A 146 -7.21 17.70 0.56
CA VAL A 146 -6.76 17.24 1.88
C VAL A 146 -5.68 18.16 2.44
N ASP A 147 -5.75 18.48 3.73
CA ASP A 147 -4.77 19.33 4.43
C ASP A 147 -3.38 18.68 4.49
N ASP A 148 -3.30 17.46 5.04
CA ASP A 148 -2.08 16.66 5.11
C ASP A 148 -2.32 15.28 4.50
N TYR A 149 -1.96 15.13 3.23
CA TYR A 149 -2.07 13.87 2.51
C TYR A 149 -1.22 12.74 3.12
N LEU A 150 -0.12 13.05 3.85
CA LEU A 150 0.69 12.03 4.51
C LEU A 150 -0.09 11.40 5.66
N ASN A 151 -0.62 12.25 6.55
CA ASN A 151 -1.42 11.80 7.68
C ASN A 151 -2.73 11.15 7.20
N TYR A 152 -3.36 11.69 6.16
CA TYR A 152 -4.58 11.12 5.60
C TYR A 152 -4.37 9.69 5.09
N VAL A 153 -3.30 9.43 4.33
CA VAL A 153 -2.96 8.08 3.87
C VAL A 153 -2.72 7.15 5.06
N HIS A 154 -2.03 7.61 6.11
CA HIS A 154 -1.81 6.82 7.32
C HIS A 154 -3.13 6.41 8.01
N VAL A 155 -4.01 7.38 8.30
CA VAL A 155 -5.30 7.14 8.98
C VAL A 155 -6.23 6.26 8.15
N GLN A 156 -6.31 6.49 6.84
CA GLN A 156 -7.13 5.67 5.95
C GLN A 156 -6.60 4.25 5.82
N SER A 157 -5.28 4.07 5.83
CA SER A 157 -4.67 2.74 5.80
C SER A 157 -4.91 1.99 7.10
N GLU A 158 -4.80 2.64 8.26
CA GLU A 158 -5.15 2.03 9.56
C GLU A 158 -6.61 1.56 9.58
N SER A 159 -7.52 2.41 9.09
CA SER A 159 -8.95 2.08 9.00
C SER A 159 -9.22 0.89 8.08
N ALA A 160 -8.54 0.84 6.92
CA ALA A 160 -8.64 -0.29 5.99
C ALA A 160 -8.07 -1.59 6.58
N ILE A 161 -6.94 -1.52 7.30
CA ILE A 161 -6.35 -2.69 7.98
C ILE A 161 -7.31 -3.23 9.05
N ARG A 162 -7.97 -2.37 9.83
CA ARG A 162 -8.99 -2.78 10.80
C ARG A 162 -10.16 -3.48 10.13
N HIS A 163 -10.66 -2.91 9.03
CA HIS A 163 -11.76 -3.49 8.27
C HIS A 163 -11.40 -4.85 7.65
N LEU A 164 -10.18 -4.98 7.11
CA LEU A 164 -9.66 -6.23 6.59
C LEU A 164 -9.61 -7.31 7.69
N ALA A 165 -9.11 -6.96 8.87
CA ALA A 165 -9.02 -7.90 9.98
C ALA A 165 -10.40 -8.43 10.42
N THR A 166 -11.42 -7.58 10.45
CA THR A 166 -12.80 -8.02 10.79
C THR A 166 -13.46 -8.82 9.68
N SER A 167 -13.02 -8.65 8.43
CA SER A 167 -13.60 -9.33 7.26
C SER A 167 -13.09 -10.75 7.06
N TYR A 168 -11.85 -11.04 7.49
CA TYR A 168 -11.19 -12.32 7.27
C TYR A 168 -10.79 -12.99 8.59
N PRO A 169 -10.90 -14.32 8.71
CA PRO A 169 -10.40 -15.06 9.85
C PRO A 169 -8.86 -15.11 9.82
N TYR A 170 -8.22 -15.20 11.00
CA TYR A 170 -6.77 -15.34 11.09
C TYR A 170 -6.27 -16.63 10.41
N ASP A 171 -6.95 -17.75 10.69
CA ASP A 171 -6.65 -19.07 10.13
C ASP A 171 -7.95 -19.79 9.78
N ASN A 172 -7.88 -20.66 8.77
CA ASN A 172 -9.01 -21.45 8.31
C ASN A 172 -8.73 -22.95 8.50
N SER A 173 -9.36 -23.55 9.51
CA SER A 173 -9.31 -24.98 9.79
C SER A 173 -10.18 -25.82 8.85
N GLU A 174 -11.13 -25.22 8.13
CA GLU A 174 -12.16 -25.92 7.33
C GLU A 174 -11.98 -25.74 5.81
N GLY A 175 -10.85 -25.15 5.38
CA GLY A 175 -10.30 -25.26 4.03
C GLY A 175 -10.97 -24.45 2.90
N ASN A 176 -12.16 -23.88 3.10
CA ASN A 176 -12.91 -23.25 1.99
C ASN A 176 -13.00 -21.70 2.01
N GLU A 177 -12.63 -21.05 3.11
CA GLU A 177 -12.63 -19.58 3.25
C GLU A 177 -11.21 -18.98 3.15
N LEU A 178 -11.11 -17.80 2.54
CA LEU A 178 -9.92 -16.95 2.54
C LEU A 178 -9.50 -16.63 3.98
N SER A 179 -8.22 -16.79 4.31
CA SER A 179 -7.69 -16.40 5.62
C SER A 179 -6.53 -15.43 5.49
N LEU A 180 -6.32 -14.63 6.54
CA LEU A 180 -5.20 -13.68 6.60
C LEU A 180 -3.83 -14.39 6.52
N ARG A 181 -3.75 -15.64 6.98
CA ARG A 181 -2.51 -16.43 7.02
C ARG A 181 -2.24 -17.24 5.75
N SER A 182 -3.25 -17.90 5.18
CA SER A 182 -3.08 -18.81 4.03
C SER A 182 -3.10 -18.09 2.68
N SER A 183 -3.85 -17.01 2.56
CA SER A 183 -4.15 -16.35 1.29
C SER A 183 -3.59 -14.92 1.26
N ILE A 184 -2.32 -14.76 1.64
CA ILE A 184 -1.67 -13.46 1.82
C ILE A 184 -1.74 -12.61 0.54
N ASP A 185 -1.54 -13.19 -0.64
CA ASP A 185 -1.51 -12.44 -1.90
C ASP A 185 -2.90 -11.90 -2.28
N GLU A 186 -3.95 -12.74 -2.22
CA GLU A 186 -5.32 -12.34 -2.53
C GLU A 186 -5.85 -11.29 -1.53
N VAL A 187 -5.55 -11.49 -0.25
CA VAL A 187 -5.87 -10.54 0.82
C VAL A 187 -5.11 -9.23 0.66
N SER A 188 -3.84 -9.28 0.22
CA SER A 188 -3.02 -8.09 -0.05
C SER A 188 -3.55 -7.30 -1.25
N GLU A 189 -4.02 -7.96 -2.31
CA GLU A 189 -4.67 -7.28 -3.44
C GLU A 189 -5.97 -6.59 -2.99
N HIS A 190 -6.78 -7.27 -2.17
CA HIS A 190 -8.00 -6.68 -1.61
C HIS A 190 -7.67 -5.46 -0.73
N LEU A 191 -6.66 -5.57 0.13
CA LEU A 191 -6.18 -4.46 0.96
C LEU A 191 -5.68 -3.30 0.10
N GLN A 192 -4.90 -3.57 -0.94
CA GLN A 192 -4.40 -2.54 -1.85
C GLN A 192 -5.56 -1.80 -2.52
N LYS A 193 -6.56 -2.51 -3.07
CA LYS A 193 -7.75 -1.91 -3.69
C LYS A 193 -8.53 -1.08 -2.68
N GLU A 194 -8.73 -1.59 -1.47
CA GLU A 194 -9.48 -0.88 -0.45
C GLU A 194 -8.79 0.42 -0.03
N ILE A 195 -7.47 0.38 0.26
CA ILE A 195 -6.70 1.58 0.59
C ILE A 195 -6.72 2.54 -0.60
N HIS A 196 -6.47 2.05 -1.82
CA HIS A 196 -6.47 2.87 -3.03
C HIS A 196 -7.78 3.64 -3.21
N ASN A 197 -8.93 2.96 -3.07
CA ASN A 197 -10.24 3.60 -3.19
C ASN A 197 -10.44 4.71 -2.14
N ARG A 198 -10.01 4.47 -0.90
CA ARG A 198 -10.11 5.46 0.19
C ARG A 198 -9.18 6.67 0.00
N VAL A 199 -7.95 6.45 -0.49
CA VAL A 199 -6.95 7.53 -0.65
C VAL A 199 -6.98 8.21 -2.02
N SER A 200 -7.75 7.67 -2.97
CA SER A 200 -7.91 8.24 -4.31
C SER A 200 -8.38 9.69 -4.29
N ALA A 201 -9.24 10.05 -3.34
CA ALA A 201 -9.72 11.42 -3.14
C ALA A 201 -8.61 12.42 -2.78
N ALA A 202 -7.46 11.94 -2.29
CA ALA A 202 -6.29 12.75 -1.96
C ALA A 202 -5.28 12.85 -3.13
N GLY A 203 -5.61 12.38 -4.34
CA GLY A 203 -4.68 12.36 -5.47
C GLY A 203 -3.51 11.37 -5.32
N VAL A 204 -3.63 10.43 -4.38
CA VAL A 204 -2.59 9.44 -4.06
C VAL A 204 -2.92 8.10 -4.71
N THR A 205 -1.89 7.49 -5.33
CA THR A 205 -1.98 6.13 -5.87
C THR A 205 -1.17 5.19 -4.99
N VAL A 206 -1.85 4.17 -4.46
CA VAL A 206 -1.21 3.02 -3.81
C VAL A 206 -0.68 2.06 -4.87
N LEU A 207 0.63 1.83 -4.84
CA LEU A 207 1.31 0.88 -5.74
C LEU A 207 1.25 -0.54 -5.19
N GLU A 208 1.39 -0.68 -3.88
CA GLU A 208 1.45 -1.97 -3.21
C GLU A 208 1.01 -1.81 -1.74
N ALA A 209 0.31 -2.81 -1.22
CA ALA A 209 0.00 -2.94 0.19
C ALA A 209 0.15 -4.41 0.58
N ARG A 210 0.95 -4.70 1.61
CA ARG A 210 1.18 -6.06 2.10
C ARG A 210 1.13 -6.12 3.62
N ILE A 211 0.59 -7.21 4.14
CA ILE A 211 0.70 -7.52 5.57
C ILE A 211 2.16 -7.92 5.86
N ASN A 212 2.84 -7.20 6.75
CA ASN A 212 4.23 -7.48 7.12
C ASN A 212 4.34 -8.18 8.48
N HIS A 213 3.32 -8.07 9.33
CA HIS A 213 3.22 -8.76 10.60
C HIS A 213 1.79 -9.23 10.82
N LEU A 214 1.65 -10.50 11.18
CA LEU A 214 0.40 -11.12 11.54
C LEU A 214 0.70 -12.15 12.63
N ALA A 215 0.14 -11.95 13.82
CA ALA A 215 0.28 -12.87 14.93
C ALA A 215 -0.96 -12.85 15.81
N TYR A 216 -1.22 -13.94 16.53
CA TYR A 216 -2.12 -13.89 17.67
C TYR A 216 -1.60 -12.90 18.72
N SER A 217 -2.52 -12.24 19.41
CA SER A 217 -2.13 -11.35 20.49
C SER A 217 -1.44 -12.13 21.62
N PRO A 218 -0.54 -11.48 22.40
CA PRO A 218 0.21 -12.15 23.46
C PRO A 218 -0.66 -12.90 24.48
N GLU A 219 -1.91 -12.47 24.68
CA GLU A 219 -2.83 -13.06 25.65
C GLU A 219 -3.32 -14.46 25.26
N ILE A 220 -3.44 -14.76 23.96
CA ILE A 220 -3.97 -16.05 23.47
C ILE A 220 -2.95 -16.88 22.68
N ALA A 221 -1.79 -16.31 22.34
CA ALA A 221 -0.81 -16.97 21.46
C ALA A 221 -0.43 -18.38 21.92
N GLN A 222 -0.15 -18.57 23.21
CA GLN A 222 0.24 -19.88 23.74
C GLN A 222 -0.92 -20.89 23.73
N ALA A 223 -2.12 -20.45 24.09
CA ALA A 223 -3.31 -21.31 24.08
C ALA A 223 -3.70 -21.71 22.65
N MET A 224 -3.60 -20.78 21.70
CA MET A 224 -3.86 -21.06 20.28
C MET A 224 -2.81 -21.99 19.68
N LEU A 225 -1.54 -21.83 20.03
CA LEU A 225 -0.49 -22.77 19.60
C LEU A 225 -0.80 -24.20 20.08
N GLN A 226 -1.20 -24.35 21.35
CA GLN A 226 -1.61 -25.65 21.90
C GLN A 226 -2.84 -26.21 21.17
N ARG A 227 -3.83 -25.35 20.85
CA ARG A 227 -5.01 -25.75 20.09
C ARG A 227 -4.66 -26.24 18.68
N GLN A 228 -3.81 -25.50 17.96
CA GLN A 228 -3.34 -25.87 16.62
C GLN A 228 -2.55 -27.18 16.64
N GLN A 229 -1.73 -27.41 17.68
CA GLN A 229 -1.02 -28.67 17.86
C GLN A 229 -1.99 -29.83 18.13
N ALA A 230 -2.99 -29.63 18.99
CA ALA A 230 -4.00 -30.64 19.28
C ALA A 230 -4.84 -30.98 18.03
N GLU A 231 -5.29 -29.98 17.27
CA GLU A 231 -6.00 -30.16 15.99
C GLU A 231 -5.13 -30.91 14.98
N ALA A 232 -3.84 -30.57 14.85
CA ALA A 232 -2.92 -31.26 13.97
C ALA A 232 -2.72 -32.73 14.37
N ILE A 233 -2.64 -33.04 15.67
CA ILE A 233 -2.55 -34.42 16.17
C ILE A 233 -3.83 -35.19 15.86
N ILE A 234 -5.01 -34.58 16.08
CA ILE A 234 -6.30 -35.21 15.78
C ILE A 234 -6.44 -35.46 14.28
N ALA A 235 -6.12 -34.47 13.44
CA ALA A 235 -6.17 -34.60 11.99
C ALA A 235 -5.21 -35.69 11.47
N ALA A 236 -4.01 -35.78 12.05
CA ALA A 236 -3.08 -36.87 11.75
C ALA A 236 -3.66 -38.23 12.16
N ARG A 237 -4.25 -38.34 13.36
CA ARG A 237 -4.91 -39.56 13.84
C ARG A 237 -6.09 -39.97 12.99
N GLN A 238 -6.91 -39.03 12.54
CA GLN A 238 -8.03 -39.32 11.65
C GLN A 238 -7.53 -39.90 10.31
N LYS A 239 -6.48 -39.31 9.71
CA LYS A 239 -5.87 -39.86 8.49
C LYS A 239 -5.29 -41.26 8.69
N ILE A 240 -4.69 -41.54 9.84
CA ILE A 240 -4.20 -42.89 10.19
C ILE A 240 -5.36 -43.87 10.23
N VAL A 241 -6.46 -43.52 10.89
CA VAL A 241 -7.65 -44.36 11.02
C VAL A 241 -8.31 -44.59 9.66
N GLU A 242 -8.49 -43.55 8.84
CA GLU A 242 -9.04 -43.68 7.48
C GLU A 242 -8.18 -44.59 6.60
N GLY A 243 -6.85 -44.43 6.65
CA GLY A 243 -5.92 -45.32 5.98
C GLY A 243 -6.01 -46.77 6.48
N ALA A 244 -6.13 -46.97 7.79
CA ALA A 244 -6.27 -48.29 8.40
C ALA A 244 -7.58 -48.98 8.00
N VAL A 245 -8.72 -48.28 8.02
CA VAL A 245 -10.01 -48.81 7.57
C VAL A 245 -9.92 -49.24 6.10
N SER A 246 -9.35 -48.39 5.24
CA SER A 246 -9.15 -48.71 3.82
C SER A 246 -8.25 -49.94 3.63
N MET A 247 -7.17 -50.07 4.40
CA MET A 247 -6.29 -51.26 4.36
C MET A 247 -7.01 -52.54 4.80
N VAL A 248 -7.83 -52.48 5.85
CA VAL A 248 -8.60 -53.63 6.35
C VAL A 248 -9.69 -54.04 5.37
N GLU A 249 -10.42 -53.07 4.78
CA GLU A 249 -11.42 -53.34 3.74
C GLU A 249 -10.80 -54.06 2.54
N MET A 250 -9.67 -53.55 2.02
CA MET A 250 -8.94 -54.19 0.93
C MET A 250 -8.48 -55.62 1.25
N ALA A 251 -8.03 -55.86 2.49
CA ALA A 251 -7.57 -57.19 2.91
C ALA A 251 -8.73 -58.19 3.01
N LEU A 252 -9.86 -57.81 3.62
CA LEU A 252 -11.05 -58.65 3.70
C LEU A 252 -11.63 -58.99 2.32
N GLU A 253 -11.67 -58.01 1.41
CA GLU A 253 -12.18 -58.22 0.06
C GLU A 253 -11.32 -59.23 -0.72
N ARG A 254 -9.99 -59.16 -0.57
CA ARG A 254 -9.05 -60.13 -1.17
C ARG A 254 -9.22 -61.54 -0.59
N LEU A 255 -9.36 -61.67 0.74
CA LEU A 255 -9.57 -62.96 1.39
C LEU A 255 -10.88 -63.62 0.94
N LYS A 256 -11.95 -62.82 0.80
CA LYS A 256 -13.25 -63.29 0.27
C LYS A 256 -13.13 -63.76 -1.18
N LYS A 257 -12.39 -63.04 -2.04
CA LYS A 257 -12.15 -63.44 -3.45
C LYS A 257 -11.33 -64.73 -3.59
N GLN A 258 -10.41 -65.00 -2.67
CA GLN A 258 -9.57 -66.19 -2.69
C GLN A 258 -10.23 -67.42 -2.02
N ASN A 259 -11.46 -67.27 -1.49
CA ASN A 259 -12.23 -68.34 -0.85
C ASN A 259 -11.49 -69.05 0.31
N VAL A 260 -10.59 -68.32 0.99
CA VAL A 260 -9.69 -68.90 2.01
C VAL A 260 -10.39 -69.11 3.37
N ILE A 261 -11.50 -68.40 3.65
CA ILE A 261 -12.18 -68.42 4.97
C ILE A 261 -13.68 -68.10 4.81
N ASP A 262 -14.57 -68.89 5.44
CA ASP A 262 -15.97 -68.54 5.65
C ASP A 262 -16.09 -67.82 7.00
N LEU A 263 -16.31 -66.51 6.97
CA LEU A 263 -16.31 -65.65 8.15
C LEU A 263 -17.77 -65.39 8.57
N ASP A 264 -18.15 -65.86 9.75
CA ASP A 264 -19.33 -65.35 10.44
C ASP A 264 -19.13 -63.84 10.77
N GLU A 265 -20.22 -63.09 10.91
CA GLU A 265 -20.15 -61.64 11.18
C GLU A 265 -19.42 -61.35 12.50
N GLU A 266 -19.42 -62.30 13.44
CA GLU A 266 -18.75 -62.18 14.73
C GLU A 266 -17.21 -62.30 14.63
N ARG A 267 -16.65 -63.29 13.89
CA ARG A 267 -15.19 -63.40 13.64
C ARG A 267 -14.69 -62.29 12.74
N LYS A 268 -15.51 -61.82 11.79
CA LYS A 268 -15.17 -60.67 10.95
C LYS A 268 -15.00 -59.40 11.79
N ALA A 269 -15.93 -59.13 12.71
CA ALA A 269 -15.82 -58.01 13.64
C ALA A 269 -14.57 -58.13 14.55
N ALA A 270 -14.28 -59.34 15.03
CA ALA A 270 -13.08 -59.60 15.84
C ALA A 270 -11.77 -59.38 15.05
N MET A 271 -11.69 -59.83 13.79
CA MET A 271 -10.54 -59.59 12.92
C MET A 271 -10.36 -58.11 12.61
N VAL A 272 -11.44 -57.39 12.26
CA VAL A 272 -11.38 -55.94 12.00
C VAL A 272 -10.88 -55.19 13.23
N SER A 273 -11.42 -55.50 14.41
CA SER A 273 -10.98 -54.90 15.68
C SER A 273 -9.49 -55.13 15.93
N ASN A 274 -9.02 -56.38 15.81
CA ASN A 274 -7.61 -56.72 16.02
C ASN A 274 -6.68 -56.04 15.01
N LEU A 275 -7.06 -56.00 13.74
CA LEU A 275 -6.29 -55.31 12.70
C LEU A 275 -6.28 -53.80 12.91
N MET A 276 -7.41 -53.20 13.29
CA MET A 276 -7.51 -51.77 13.59
C MET A 276 -6.63 -51.39 14.78
N VAL A 277 -6.60 -52.21 15.84
CA VAL A 277 -5.71 -52.00 16.98
C VAL A 277 -4.25 -52.06 16.56
N VAL A 278 -3.85 -53.04 15.75
CA VAL A 278 -2.46 -53.19 15.28
C VAL A 278 -2.05 -52.05 14.34
N LEU A 279 -2.95 -51.62 13.45
CA LEU A 279 -2.67 -50.58 12.45
C LEU A 279 -2.71 -49.17 13.03
N CYS A 280 -3.54 -48.91 14.05
CA CYS A 280 -3.71 -47.58 14.63
C CYS A 280 -2.90 -47.36 15.92
N SER A 281 -2.17 -48.36 16.43
CA SER A 281 -1.38 -48.19 17.66
C SER A 281 -0.07 -47.45 17.42
N ASP A 282 0.23 -46.46 18.28
CA ASP A 282 1.48 -45.69 18.27
C ASP A 282 2.72 -46.48 18.76
N ARG A 283 2.55 -47.73 19.23
CA ARG A 283 3.62 -48.61 19.73
C ARG A 283 3.49 -49.99 19.11
N ALA A 284 4.60 -50.73 18.95
CA ALA A 284 4.55 -52.12 18.48
C ALA A 284 3.67 -52.98 19.42
N THR A 285 2.42 -53.21 19.04
CA THR A 285 1.48 -54.06 19.78
C THR A 285 1.74 -55.52 19.46
N GLN A 286 1.82 -56.37 20.48
CA GLN A 286 1.74 -57.82 20.31
C GLN A 286 0.25 -58.21 20.26
N PRO A 287 -0.25 -58.76 19.14
CA PRO A 287 -1.65 -59.14 19.05
C PRO A 287 -1.92 -60.31 20.02
N VAL A 288 -2.89 -60.12 20.92
CA VAL A 288 -3.39 -61.22 21.76
C VAL A 288 -4.41 -61.97 20.93
N ILE A 289 -3.96 -62.96 20.16
CA ILE A 289 -4.87 -63.85 19.44
C ILE A 289 -5.57 -64.70 20.50
N ASN A 290 -6.83 -64.37 20.81
CA ASN A 290 -7.67 -65.23 21.62
C ASN A 290 -8.09 -66.42 20.75
N ALA A 291 -7.25 -67.45 20.73
CA ALA A 291 -7.63 -68.77 20.26
C ALA A 291 -8.62 -69.33 21.29
N GLY A 292 -9.90 -68.94 21.17
CA GLY A 292 -10.97 -69.52 21.96
C GLY A 292 -10.85 -71.03 21.90
N SER A 293 -10.81 -71.65 23.08
CA SER A 293 -10.83 -73.10 23.20
C SER A 293 -12.05 -73.62 22.47
N LEU A 294 -11.82 -74.37 21.39
CA LEU A 294 -12.79 -75.28 20.80
C LEU A 294 -13.27 -76.22 21.92
N TYR A 295 -14.50 -76.03 22.36
CA TYR A 295 -15.36 -77.09 22.86
C TYR A 295 -16.64 -77.06 22.03
#